data_AF-A0A973RJF2-F1
#
_entry.id   AF-A0A973RJF2-F1
#
_cell.length_a   1.000
_cell.length_b   1.000
_cell.length_c   1.000
_cell.angle_alpha   90.00
_cell.angle_beta   90.00
_cell.angle_gamma   90.00
#
_symmetry.space_group_name_H-M   'P 1'
#
loop_
_entity.id
_entity.type
_entity.pdbx_description
1 polymer ?
#
loop_
_entity_poly.entity_id
_entity_poly.type
_entity_poly.pdbx_seq_one_letter_code
_entity_poly.pdbx_strand_id
1 'polypeptide(L)'
;MNCDWHNDVHLECFTRAEFVPPAMFGEAAWDCLLALHADERNDLRLDQLTQLISVPPPVLQRCLVELERQQLVTGVLHEENGEVRAVLTRGGHRLLESYISATSALQSRH
;
A
#
# COMPACT_ATOMS: atom_id res chain seq x y z
N MET A 1 27.62 26.09 -18.86
CA MET A 1 26.48 25.69 -18.00
C MET A 1 25.99 24.35 -18.49
N ASN A 2 26.40 23.28 -17.81
CA ASN A 2 25.92 21.92 -18.03
C ASN A 2 25.80 21.31 -16.63
N CYS A 3 24.59 20.93 -16.21
CA CYS A 3 24.37 20.32 -14.91
C CYS A 3 24.31 18.80 -15.09
N ASP A 4 25.46 18.14 -14.93
CA ASP A 4 25.55 16.70 -14.73
C ASP A 4 25.15 16.38 -13.29
N TRP A 5 23.92 15.91 -13.07
CA TRP A 5 23.43 15.46 -11.76
C TRP A 5 23.45 13.93 -11.60
N HIS A 6 24.21 13.21 -12.44
CA HIS A 6 24.01 11.77 -12.61
C HIS A 6 24.93 10.83 -11.83
N ASN A 7 25.83 11.29 -10.97
CA ASN A 7 26.65 10.37 -10.18
C ASN A 7 27.07 11.04 -8.87
N ASP A 8 26.43 10.66 -7.77
CA ASP A 8 27.07 10.37 -6.48
C ASP A 8 26.01 10.24 -5.39
N VAL A 9 25.41 9.07 -5.30
CA VAL A 9 24.82 8.62 -4.03
C VAL A 9 25.35 7.24 -3.74
N HIS A 10 26.60 7.20 -3.25
CA HIS A 10 27.09 6.09 -2.46
C HIS A 10 26.32 6.07 -1.12
N LEU A 11 25.24 5.29 -1.06
CA LEU A 11 24.50 5.02 0.17
C LEU A 11 25.14 3.84 0.89
N GLU A 12 26.21 4.12 1.63
CA GLU A 12 26.75 3.16 2.59
C GLU A 12 25.97 3.23 3.92
N CYS A 13 25.64 2.03 4.41
CA CYS A 13 25.21 1.69 5.78
C CYS A 13 23.84 2.21 6.25
N PHE A 14 22.76 1.59 5.75
CA PHE A 14 21.48 1.54 6.46
C PHE A 14 21.25 0.15 7.04
N THR A 15 21.35 0.04 8.36
CA THR A 15 20.96 -1.13 9.14
C THR A 15 19.46 -1.41 9.01
N ARG A 16 19.11 -2.55 8.41
CA ARG A 16 17.88 -3.34 8.58
C ARG A 16 16.55 -2.56 8.62
N ALA A 17 16.35 -1.63 7.70
CA ALA A 17 15.03 -1.47 7.11
C ALA A 17 15.09 -2.22 5.79
N GLU A 18 14.47 -3.39 5.71
CA GLU A 18 14.13 -4.01 4.44
C GLU A 18 13.27 -2.99 3.69
N PHE A 19 13.92 -2.16 2.89
CA PHE A 19 13.31 -1.09 2.13
C PHE A 19 12.34 -1.78 1.18
N VAL A 20 11.04 -1.68 1.47
CA VAL A 20 9.96 -2.11 0.59
C VAL A 20 10.25 -1.40 -0.74
N PRO A 21 10.61 -2.11 -1.82
CA PRO A 21 11.01 -1.43 -3.04
C PRO A 21 9.87 -0.53 -3.50
N PRO A 22 10.09 0.78 -3.70
CA PRO A 22 9.05 1.71 -4.14
C PRO A 22 8.35 1.24 -5.44
N ALA A 23 9.01 0.38 -6.20
CA ALA A 23 8.56 -0.19 -7.47
C ALA A 23 7.67 -1.44 -7.37
N MET A 24 7.29 -1.92 -6.17
CA MET A 24 6.48 -3.15 -6.09
C MET A 24 5.02 -2.97 -6.54
N PHE A 25 4.49 -1.74 -6.52
CA PHE A 25 3.08 -1.47 -6.82
C PHE A 25 2.92 -0.16 -7.59
N GLY A 26 1.87 -0.09 -8.42
CA GLY A 26 1.39 1.19 -8.94
C GLY A 26 0.73 2.03 -7.83
N GLU A 27 0.63 3.34 -8.04
CA GLU A 27 0.02 4.31 -7.12
C GLU A 27 -1.36 3.85 -6.63
N ALA A 28 -2.25 3.45 -7.54
CA ALA A 28 -3.59 2.98 -7.17
C ALA A 28 -3.59 1.77 -6.22
N ALA A 29 -2.59 0.87 -6.30
CA ALA A 29 -2.49 -0.26 -5.39
C ALA A 29 -1.95 0.18 -4.00
N TRP A 30 -1.09 1.19 -3.96
CA TRP A 30 -0.70 1.85 -2.71
C TRP A 30 -1.90 2.55 -2.06
N ASP A 31 -2.69 3.29 -2.84
CA ASP A 31 -3.89 3.95 -2.34
C ASP A 31 -4.90 2.95 -1.78
N CYS A 32 -5.05 1.77 -2.39
CA CYS A 32 -5.87 0.68 -1.84
C CYS A 32 -5.39 0.26 -0.44
N LEU A 33 -4.09 0.04 -0.27
CA LEU A 33 -3.51 -0.38 1.01
C LEU A 33 -3.71 0.69 2.09
N LEU A 34 -3.45 1.97 1.75
CA LEU A 34 -3.63 3.09 2.66
C LEU A 34 -5.10 3.29 3.03
N ALA A 35 -6.01 3.21 2.07
CA ALA A 35 -7.45 3.33 2.32
C ALA A 35 -7.96 2.21 3.24
N LEU A 36 -7.53 0.97 3.03
CA LEU A 36 -7.87 -0.15 3.91
C LEU A 36 -7.30 0.04 5.31
N HIS A 37 -6.06 0.52 5.45
CA HIS A 37 -5.44 0.75 6.75
C HIS A 37 -6.04 1.93 7.53
N ALA A 38 -6.62 2.91 6.83
CA ALA A 38 -7.31 4.03 7.44
C ALA A 38 -8.67 3.63 8.03
N ASP A 39 -9.26 2.50 7.62
CA ASP A 39 -10.48 1.97 8.19
C ASP A 39 -10.20 1.23 9.51
N GLU A 40 -11.02 1.48 10.54
CA GLU A 40 -10.83 0.90 11.88
C GLU A 40 -10.86 -0.64 11.89
N ARG A 41 -11.65 -1.23 10.99
CA ARG A 41 -11.81 -2.69 10.87
C ARG A 41 -10.84 -3.27 9.85
N ASN A 42 -10.10 -2.42 9.14
CA ASN A 42 -9.23 -2.77 8.04
C ASN A 42 -9.96 -3.50 6.91
N ASP A 43 -11.26 -3.26 6.78
CA ASP A 43 -12.09 -3.89 5.76
C ASP A 43 -13.05 -2.90 5.09
N LEU A 44 -13.04 -2.90 3.76
CA LEU A 44 -13.88 -1.99 2.98
C LEU A 44 -14.64 -2.75 1.91
N ARG A 45 -15.87 -2.28 1.66
CA ARG A 45 -16.63 -2.71 0.49
C ARG A 45 -15.95 -2.20 -0.77
N LEU A 46 -16.10 -2.93 -1.87
CA LEU A 46 -15.44 -2.57 -3.13
C LEU A 46 -15.93 -1.22 -3.68
N ASP A 47 -17.20 -0.88 -3.49
CA ASP A 47 -17.76 0.41 -3.90
C ASP A 47 -17.22 1.58 -3.06
N GLN A 48 -17.08 1.39 -1.74
CA GLN A 48 -16.44 2.36 -0.85
C GLN A 48 -14.97 2.58 -1.25
N LEU A 49 -14.24 1.48 -1.50
CA LEU A 49 -12.84 1.55 -1.88
C LEU A 49 -12.66 2.26 -3.22
N THR A 50 -13.52 1.97 -4.21
CA THR A 50 -13.57 2.65 -5.53
C THR A 50 -13.74 4.16 -5.36
N GLN A 51 -14.65 4.58 -4.47
CA GLN A 51 -14.91 6.00 -4.21
C GLN A 51 -13.75 6.69 -3.50
N LEU A 52 -13.16 6.04 -2.48
CA LEU A 52 -12.07 6.61 -1.69
C LEU A 52 -10.82 6.88 -2.52
N ILE A 53 -10.42 5.93 -3.36
CA ILE A 53 -9.20 6.06 -4.17
C ILE A 53 -9.49 6.65 -5.57
N SER A 54 -10.75 6.96 -5.87
CA SER A 54 -11.17 7.61 -7.12
C SER A 54 -10.72 6.91 -8.41
N VAL A 55 -10.73 5.57 -8.44
CA VAL A 55 -10.39 4.78 -9.64
C VAL A 55 -11.60 4.01 -10.18
N PRO A 56 -11.66 3.70 -11.49
CA PRO A 56 -12.71 2.85 -12.05
C PRO A 56 -12.67 1.41 -11.49
N PRO A 57 -13.82 0.71 -11.38
CA PRO A 57 -13.87 -0.66 -10.85
C PRO A 57 -12.92 -1.66 -11.52
N PRO A 58 -12.67 -1.65 -12.86
CA PRO A 58 -11.69 -2.54 -13.47
C PRO A 58 -10.25 -2.29 -13.01
N VAL A 59 -9.91 -1.04 -12.69
CA VAL A 59 -8.59 -0.67 -12.15
C VAL A 59 -8.47 -1.17 -10.73
N LEU A 60 -9.48 -0.93 -9.89
CA LEU A 60 -9.52 -1.45 -8.52
C LEU A 60 -9.38 -2.97 -8.50
N GLN A 61 -10.12 -3.68 -9.35
CA GLN A 61 -10.06 -5.14 -9.41
C GLN A 61 -8.64 -5.64 -9.76
N ARG A 62 -7.97 -4.97 -10.72
CA ARG A 62 -6.57 -5.31 -11.06
C ARG A 62 -5.63 -5.08 -9.88
N CYS A 63 -5.79 -3.97 -9.16
CA CYS A 63 -5.01 -3.67 -7.95
C CYS A 63 -5.24 -4.73 -6.87
N LEU A 64 -6.48 -5.10 -6.59
CA LEU A 64 -6.81 -6.12 -5.58
C LEU A 64 -6.25 -7.49 -5.94
N VAL A 65 -6.32 -7.91 -7.20
CA VAL A 65 -5.70 -9.17 -7.67
C VAL A 65 -4.19 -9.15 -7.46
N GLU A 66 -3.52 -8.03 -7.74
CA GLU A 66 -2.09 -7.90 -7.53
C GLU A 66 -1.71 -7.94 -6.04
N LEU A 67 -2.45 -7.21 -5.20
CA LEU A 67 -2.24 -7.17 -3.75
C LEU A 67 -2.54 -8.53 -3.08
N GLU A 68 -3.56 -9.24 -3.56
CA GLU A 68 -3.90 -10.58 -3.08
C GLU A 68 -2.84 -11.62 -3.49
N ARG A 69 -2.31 -11.53 -4.71
CA ARG A 69 -1.18 -12.36 -5.15
C ARG A 69 0.04 -12.19 -4.25
N GLN A 70 0.24 -10.99 -3.69
CA GLN A 70 1.30 -10.68 -2.74
C GLN A 70 0.90 -10.91 -1.27
N GLN A 71 -0.30 -11.48 -1.02
CA GLN A 71 -0.84 -11.76 0.30
C GLN A 71 -0.96 -10.51 1.20
N LEU A 72 -1.17 -9.34 0.61
CA LEU A 72 -1.31 -8.07 1.35
C LEU A 72 -2.79 -7.72 1.63
N VAL A 73 -3.68 -8.15 0.75
CA VAL A 73 -5.13 -8.01 0.87
C VAL A 73 -5.78 -9.37 0.59
N THR A 74 -6.97 -9.61 1.10
CA THR A 74 -7.79 -10.77 0.71
C THR A 74 -9.26 -10.37 0.60
N GLY A 75 -10.02 -11.08 -0.23
CA GLY A 75 -11.47 -10.93 -0.30
C GLY A 75 -12.18 -11.80 0.72
N VAL A 76 -13.13 -11.24 1.47
CA VAL A 76 -14.00 -11.98 2.39
C VAL A 76 -15.46 -11.76 1.99
N LEU A 77 -16.25 -12.84 1.98
CA LEU A 77 -17.69 -12.78 1.82
C LEU A 77 -18.33 -12.67 3.20
N HIS A 78 -19.08 -11.60 3.42
CA HIS A 78 -19.80 -11.38 4.67
C HIS A 78 -21.09 -12.22 4.67
N GLU A 79 -21.19 -13.19 5.58
CA GLU A 79 -22.22 -14.23 5.54
C GLU A 79 -23.65 -13.70 5.69
N GLU A 80 -23.85 -12.60 6.42
CA GLU A 80 -25.17 -12.07 6.73
C GLU A 80 -25.85 -11.36 5.54
N ASN A 81 -25.07 -10.74 4.65
CA ASN A 81 -25.59 -9.91 3.56
C ASN A 81 -25.02 -10.28 2.18
N GLY A 82 -24.14 -11.29 2.11
CA GLY A 82 -23.52 -11.75 0.87
C GLY A 82 -22.56 -10.74 0.26
N GLU A 83 -22.08 -9.77 1.04
CA GLU A 83 -21.24 -8.69 0.54
C GLU A 83 -19.77 -9.10 0.48
N VAL A 84 -19.10 -8.80 -0.64
CA VAL A 84 -17.65 -8.98 -0.77
C VAL A 84 -16.92 -7.74 -0.25
N ARG A 85 -16.02 -7.96 0.71
CA ARG A 85 -15.15 -6.94 1.30
C ARG A 85 -13.69 -7.24 1.01
N ALA A 86 -12.91 -6.21 0.72
CA ALA A 86 -11.47 -6.30 0.72
C ALA A 86 -10.96 -6.09 2.16
N VAL A 87 -10.10 -6.99 2.62
CA VAL A 87 -9.56 -6.99 3.99
C VAL A 87 -8.05 -6.92 3.95
N LEU A 88 -7.46 -6.02 4.72
CA LEU A 88 -6.00 -5.94 4.87
C LEU A 88 -5.50 -7.17 5.65
N THR A 89 -4.51 -7.88 5.10
CA THR A 89 -3.91 -9.00 5.82
C THR A 89 -2.88 -8.52 6.84
N ARG A 90 -2.42 -9.43 7.71
CA ARG A 90 -1.25 -9.19 8.58
C ARG A 90 0.03 -8.84 7.78
N GLY A 91 0.14 -9.32 6.55
CA GLY A 91 1.25 -8.96 5.64
C GLY A 91 1.16 -7.49 5.24
N GLY A 92 -0.01 -7.06 4.76
CA GLY A 92 -0.29 -5.67 4.42
C GLY A 92 -0.08 -4.72 5.59
N HIS A 93 -0.56 -5.09 6.78
CA HIS A 93 -0.39 -4.29 7.99
C HIS A 93 1.08 -4.02 8.33
N ARG A 94 1.91 -5.09 8.38
CA ARG A 94 3.35 -4.94 8.68
C ARG A 94 4.09 -4.12 7.64
N LEU A 95 3.71 -4.25 6.36
CA LEU A 95 4.28 -3.46 5.28
C LEU A 95 3.99 -1.97 5.48
N LEU A 96 2.74 -1.63 5.80
CA LEU A 96 2.33 -0.23 6.04
C LEU A 96 2.95 0.35 7.30
N GLU A 97 2.99 -0.39 8.41
CA GLU A 97 3.68 0.03 9.62
C GLU A 97 5.16 0.32 9.36
N SER A 98 5.83 -0.56 8.61
CA SER A 98 7.23 -0.37 8.23
C SER A 98 7.42 0.89 7.38
N TYR A 99 6.54 1.12 6.42
CA TYR A 99 6.54 2.30 5.57
C TYR A 99 6.29 3.60 6.36
N ILE A 100 5.25 3.63 7.21
CA ILE A 100 4.88 4.79 8.03
C ILE A 100 6.00 5.09 9.04
N SER A 101 6.57 4.06 9.67
CA SER A 101 7.70 4.23 10.59
C SER A 101 8.94 4.79 9.87
N ALA A 102 9.25 4.29 8.68
CA ALA A 102 10.39 4.76 7.90
C ALA A 102 10.22 6.22 7.45
N THR A 103 9.03 6.59 6.99
CA THR A 103 8.73 7.97 6.55
C THR A 103 8.68 8.94 7.72
N SER A 104 8.14 8.54 8.87
CA SER A 104 8.16 9.35 10.10
C SER A 104 9.58 9.63 10.58
N ALA A 105 10.49 8.63 10.49
CA ALA A 105 11.89 8.81 10.85
C ALA A 105 12.64 9.81 9.94
N LEU A 106 12.18 10.01 8.69
CA LEU A 106 12.73 11.03 7.80
C LEU A 106 12.29 12.44 8.23
N GLN A 107 11.06 12.59 8.70
CA GLN A 107 10.53 13.87 9.16
C GLN A 107 11.19 14.34 10.45
N SER A 108 11.58 13.42 11.34
CA SER A 108 12.25 13.75 12.62
C SER A 108 13.73 14.11 12.50
N ARG A 109 14.32 14.07 11.29
CA ARG A 109 15.72 14.44 11.03
C ARG A 109 15.90 15.91 10.59
N HIS A 110 14.81 16.67 10.58
CA HIS A 110 14.77 18.12 10.38
C HIS A 110 14.46 18.83 11.70
#